data_AF-A0A852VDH5-F1
#
_entry.id   AF-A0A852VDH5-F1
#
_cell.length_a   1.000
_cell.length_b   1.000
_cell.length_c   1.000
_cell.angle_alpha   90.00
_cell.angle_beta   90.00
_cell.angle_gamma   90.00
#
_symmetry.space_group_name_H-M   'P 1'
#
loop_
_entity.id
_entity.type
_entity.pdbx_description
1 polymer ?
#
loop_
_entity_poly.entity_id
_entity_poly.type
_entity_poly.pdbx_seq_one_letter_code
_entity_poly.pdbx_strand_id
1 'polypeptide(L)'
;MTAGYDALARLTAERYGPRSQALVFVLTEELIRLRTVLAGDPGAMVIAARVDRLREAIQDLYRVSEFPALPSPSSRVVSESPLVIEFDRDRFEERYAAAVPVVSPRLVEVSGPLLGPLRAGVPYMFVIDDRGTLVVWNRAFRLRDLVFGRATAMAAGVRVAHPLLVPQRLMAQAAGEIVFVGEPRVCAVVANTKSGHFRPPPATRDTIRRVCSTVLELDRRDVDVFTLELPDTGDGHDRRS
;
A
#
# COMPACT_ATOMS: atom_id res chain seq x y z
N MET A 1 23.07 -10.90 -7.56
CA MET A 1 21.60 -10.74 -7.54
C MET A 1 21.13 -9.50 -8.30
N THR A 2 21.78 -8.34 -8.14
CA THR A 2 21.38 -7.06 -8.76
C THR A 2 21.42 -7.04 -10.29
N ALA A 3 22.44 -7.64 -10.92
CA ALA A 3 22.59 -7.62 -12.38
C ALA A 3 21.40 -8.21 -13.16
N GLY A 4 20.70 -9.19 -12.58
CA GLY A 4 19.48 -9.76 -13.16
C GLY A 4 18.29 -8.80 -13.12
N TYR A 5 18.13 -8.06 -12.01
CA TYR A 5 17.07 -7.06 -11.87
C TYR A 5 17.32 -5.82 -12.72
N ASP A 6 18.56 -5.36 -12.86
CA ASP A 6 18.88 -4.25 -13.76
C ASP A 6 18.56 -4.58 -15.22
N ALA A 7 18.87 -5.81 -15.67
CA ALA A 7 18.50 -6.27 -17.00
C ALA A 7 16.98 -6.39 -17.17
N LEU A 8 16.29 -6.96 -16.18
CA LEU A 8 14.83 -7.09 -16.20
C LEU A 8 14.13 -5.73 -16.19
N ALA A 9 14.62 -4.76 -15.42
CA ALA A 9 14.09 -3.41 -15.36
C ALA A 9 14.23 -2.69 -16.71
N ARG A 10 15.39 -2.80 -17.38
CA ARG A 10 15.59 -2.26 -18.73
C ARG A 10 14.62 -2.87 -19.74
N LEU A 11 14.55 -4.20 -19.80
CA LEU A 11 13.63 -4.92 -20.69
C LEU A 11 12.16 -4.55 -20.43
N THR A 12 11.79 -4.38 -19.16
CA THR A 12 10.43 -3.98 -18.75
C THR A 12 10.13 -2.54 -19.16
N ALA A 13 11.07 -1.62 -18.98
CA ALA A 13 10.94 -0.22 -19.39
C ALA A 13 10.85 -0.08 -20.92
N GLU A 14 11.63 -0.84 -21.68
CA GLU A 14 11.57 -0.90 -23.14
C GLU A 14 10.22 -1.42 -23.64
N ARG A 15 9.69 -2.47 -23.00
CA ARG A 15 8.46 -3.14 -23.44
C ARG A 15 7.18 -2.42 -23.05
N TYR A 16 7.11 -1.90 -21.83
CA TYR A 16 5.87 -1.34 -21.25
C TYR A 16 5.94 0.18 -21.04
N GLY A 17 7.11 0.78 -21.25
CA GLY A 17 7.38 2.20 -21.02
C GLY A 17 8.12 2.45 -19.69
N PRO A 18 8.94 3.51 -19.63
CA PRO A 18 9.79 3.82 -18.46
C PRO A 18 9.02 4.31 -17.23
N ARG A 19 7.72 4.61 -17.38
CA ARG A 19 6.82 5.00 -16.28
C ARG A 19 5.73 3.95 -16.03
N SER A 20 5.90 2.75 -16.58
CA SER A 20 4.90 1.70 -16.47
C SER A 20 4.79 1.19 -15.04
N GLN A 21 3.58 0.76 -14.67
CA GLN A 21 3.40 0.03 -13.42
C GLN A 21 4.25 -1.24 -13.40
N ALA A 22 4.43 -1.92 -14.53
CA ALA A 22 5.30 -3.08 -14.65
C ALA A 22 6.72 -2.83 -14.13
N LEU A 23 7.31 -1.66 -14.41
CA LEU A 23 8.61 -1.28 -13.89
C LEU A 23 8.59 -1.10 -12.35
N VAL A 24 7.56 -0.43 -11.81
CA VAL A 24 7.38 -0.28 -10.35
C VAL A 24 7.42 -1.63 -9.64
N PHE A 25 6.78 -2.66 -10.22
CA PHE A 25 6.76 -3.99 -9.65
C PHE A 25 8.13 -4.66 -9.64
N VAL A 26 8.90 -4.56 -10.73
CA VAL A 26 10.25 -5.12 -10.81
C VAL A 26 11.13 -4.49 -9.72
N LEU A 27 11.09 -3.17 -9.57
CA LEU A 27 11.87 -2.45 -8.57
C LEU A 27 11.42 -2.78 -7.14
N THR A 28 10.11 -2.93 -6.91
CA THR A 28 9.56 -3.29 -5.60
C THR A 28 9.92 -4.72 -5.23
N GLU A 29 9.91 -5.66 -6.19
CA GLU A 29 10.35 -7.04 -5.95
C GLU A 29 11.84 -7.09 -5.59
N GLU A 30 12.68 -6.31 -6.27
CA GLU A 30 14.09 -6.17 -5.90
C GLU A 30 14.23 -5.61 -4.48
N LEU A 31 13.51 -4.53 -4.17
CA LEU A 31 13.52 -3.90 -2.84
C LEU A 31 13.17 -4.90 -1.73
N ILE A 32 12.09 -5.66 -1.89
CA ILE A 32 11.66 -6.69 -0.93
C ILE A 32 12.78 -7.71 -0.69
N ARG A 33 13.41 -8.21 -1.77
CA ARG A 33 14.52 -9.18 -1.64
C ARG A 33 15.74 -8.59 -0.96
N LEU A 34 16.12 -7.36 -1.29
CA LEU A 34 17.26 -6.71 -0.65
C LEU A 34 16.99 -6.38 0.82
N ARG A 35 15.76 -6.04 1.18
CA ARG A 35 15.33 -5.92 2.58
C ARG A 35 15.41 -7.24 3.32
N THR A 36 15.07 -8.37 2.67
CA THR A 36 15.27 -9.70 3.27
C THR A 36 16.75 -9.98 3.54
N VAL A 37 17.64 -9.61 2.61
CA VAL A 37 19.10 -9.75 2.81
C VAL A 37 19.57 -8.88 3.98
N LEU A 38 19.17 -7.60 4.04
CA LEU A 38 19.55 -6.69 5.13
C LEU A 38 19.00 -7.12 6.50
N ALA A 39 17.85 -7.79 6.54
CA ALA A 39 17.32 -8.34 7.79
C ALA A 39 18.24 -9.44 8.36
N GLY A 40 18.95 -10.19 7.50
CA GLY A 40 19.94 -11.19 7.91
C GLY A 40 21.36 -10.64 8.08
N ASP A 41 21.71 -9.56 7.36
CA ASP A 41 23.01 -8.89 7.43
C ASP A 41 22.84 -7.35 7.41
N PRO A 42 22.58 -6.72 8.56
CA PRO A 42 22.40 -5.26 8.64
C PRO A 42 23.65 -4.46 8.27
N GLY A 43 24.83 -5.09 8.26
CA GLY A 43 26.12 -4.46 7.95
C GLY A 43 26.42 -4.36 6.45
N ALA A 44 25.58 -4.94 5.59
CA ALA A 44 25.80 -4.97 4.14
C ALA A 44 25.60 -3.59 3.48
N MET A 45 26.58 -2.69 3.63
CA MET A 45 26.52 -1.31 3.15
C MET A 45 26.17 -1.16 1.66
N VAL A 46 26.68 -2.04 0.81
CA VAL A 46 26.39 -2.02 -0.64
C VAL A 46 24.92 -2.30 -0.91
N ILE A 47 24.31 -3.21 -0.13
CA ILE A 47 22.90 -3.54 -0.23
C ILE A 47 22.04 -2.41 0.30
N ALA A 48 22.40 -1.82 1.44
CA ALA A 48 21.73 -0.64 2.00
C ALA A 48 21.69 0.52 0.99
N ALA A 49 22.84 0.85 0.38
CA ALA A 49 22.89 1.90 -0.63
C ALA A 49 22.05 1.59 -1.89
N ARG A 50 21.90 0.31 -2.26
CA ARG A 50 20.99 -0.07 -3.36
C ARG A 50 19.53 0.05 -2.95
N VAL A 51 19.17 -0.31 -1.72
CA VAL A 51 17.83 -0.11 -1.16
C VAL A 51 17.44 1.37 -1.22
N ASP A 52 18.33 2.27 -0.81
CA ASP A 52 18.06 3.72 -0.85
C ASP A 52 17.78 4.21 -2.29
N ARG A 53 18.60 3.80 -3.26
CA ARG A 53 18.37 4.12 -4.68
C ARG A 53 17.05 3.57 -5.21
N LEU A 54 16.68 2.35 -4.82
CA LEU A 54 15.40 1.76 -5.21
C LEU A 54 14.22 2.52 -4.61
N ARG A 55 14.32 2.95 -3.34
CA ARG A 55 13.27 3.73 -2.68
C ARG A 55 13.02 5.05 -3.43
N GLU A 56 14.08 5.76 -3.79
CA GLU A 56 13.99 6.99 -4.58
C GLU A 56 13.36 6.72 -5.95
N ALA A 57 13.88 5.74 -6.69
CA ALA A 57 13.37 5.40 -8.02
C ALA A 57 11.88 5.00 -8.01
N ILE A 58 11.45 4.20 -7.03
CA ILE A 58 10.04 3.81 -6.88
C ILE A 58 9.18 5.03 -6.52
N GLN A 59 9.63 5.86 -5.57
CA GLN A 59 8.87 7.05 -5.19
C GLN A 59 8.74 8.05 -6.35
N ASP A 60 9.77 8.20 -7.18
CA ASP A 60 9.72 9.04 -8.38
C ASP A 60 8.69 8.53 -9.39
N LEU A 61 8.61 7.21 -9.58
CA LEU A 61 7.57 6.60 -10.42
C LEU A 61 6.16 6.84 -9.85
N TYR A 62 6.00 6.80 -8.53
CA TYR A 62 4.72 7.15 -7.88
C TYR A 62 4.39 8.64 -8.01
N ARG A 63 5.38 9.54 -7.94
CA ARG A 63 5.18 10.99 -8.12
C ARG A 63 4.61 11.34 -9.48
N VAL A 64 5.10 10.66 -10.52
CA VAL A 64 4.65 10.90 -11.92
C VAL A 64 3.52 9.96 -12.36
N SER A 65 3.02 9.11 -11.45
CA SER A 65 1.91 8.20 -11.75
C SER A 65 0.58 8.93 -11.64
N GLU A 66 -0.20 8.90 -12.71
CA GLU A 66 -1.57 9.42 -12.69
C GLU A 66 -2.53 8.38 -12.10
N PHE A 67 -3.50 8.84 -11.30
CA PHE A 67 -4.71 8.06 -11.08
C PHE A 67 -5.54 8.08 -12.35
N PRO A 68 -6.17 6.95 -12.76
CA PRO A 68 -7.20 6.99 -13.78
C PRO A 68 -8.24 8.04 -13.38
N ALA A 69 -8.66 8.88 -14.32
CA ALA A 69 -9.76 9.82 -14.12
C ALA A 69 -11.02 9.03 -13.72
N LEU A 70 -11.29 8.97 -12.43
CA LEU A 70 -12.52 8.40 -11.89
C LEU A 70 -13.49 9.57 -11.67
N PRO A 71 -14.80 9.39 -11.94
CA PRO A 71 -15.80 10.36 -11.50
C PRO A 71 -15.63 10.61 -10.00
N SER A 72 -16.00 11.83 -9.56
CA SER A 72 -15.76 12.43 -8.24
C SER A 72 -15.46 11.45 -7.10
N PRO A 73 -14.42 11.71 -6.28
CA PRO A 73 -13.98 10.76 -5.28
C PRO A 73 -15.15 10.32 -4.40
N SER A 74 -15.35 9.02 -4.27
CA SER A 74 -16.28 8.42 -3.29
C SER A 74 -15.74 8.47 -1.87
N SER A 75 -14.87 9.43 -1.59
CA SER A 75 -14.23 9.61 -0.32
C SER A 75 -13.94 11.09 -0.11
N ARG A 76 -13.86 11.48 1.16
CA ARG A 76 -13.52 12.83 1.58
C ARG A 76 -12.61 12.78 2.81
N VAL A 77 -11.72 13.76 2.94
CA VAL A 77 -10.97 13.96 4.18
C VAL A 77 -11.92 14.58 5.21
N VAL A 78 -12.05 13.95 6.38
CA VAL A 78 -12.92 14.40 7.48
C VAL A 78 -12.16 14.94 8.68
N SER A 79 -10.85 14.68 8.73
CA SER A 79 -9.91 15.24 9.71
C SER A 79 -8.52 15.24 9.09
N GLU A 80 -7.70 16.27 9.34
CA GLU A 80 -6.32 16.36 8.87
C GLU A 80 -5.30 15.95 9.95
N SER A 81 -5.68 16.02 11.23
CA SER A 81 -4.81 15.70 12.37
C SER A 81 -5.58 15.09 13.55
N PRO A 82 -5.60 13.75 13.70
CA PRO A 82 -5.03 12.76 12.78
C PRO A 82 -5.77 12.77 11.44
N LEU A 83 -5.06 12.46 10.36
CA LEU A 83 -5.68 12.34 9.04
C LEU A 83 -6.69 11.20 9.05
N VAL A 84 -7.95 11.49 8.70
CA VAL A 84 -9.02 10.50 8.55
C VAL A 84 -9.75 10.76 7.24
N ILE A 85 -9.94 9.70 6.47
CA ILE A 85 -10.67 9.70 5.21
C ILE A 85 -11.91 8.85 5.39
N GLU A 86 -13.06 9.40 5.05
CA GLU A 86 -14.34 8.69 5.04
C GLU A 86 -14.69 8.28 3.61
N PHE A 87 -15.12 7.04 3.42
CA PHE A 87 -15.68 6.54 2.17
C PHE A 87 -17.22 6.66 2.19
N ASP A 88 -17.80 6.99 1.04
CA ASP A 88 -19.23 7.21 0.87
C ASP A 88 -20.07 5.97 1.25
N ARG A 89 -21.02 6.16 2.16
CA ARG A 89 -21.86 5.09 2.70
C ARG A 89 -22.76 4.49 1.63
N ASP A 90 -23.45 5.31 0.86
CA ASP A 90 -24.46 4.84 -0.11
C ASP A 90 -23.82 4.01 -1.21
N ARG A 91 -22.66 4.47 -1.71
CA ARG A 91 -21.85 3.72 -2.68
C ARG A 91 -21.30 2.43 -2.08
N PHE A 92 -20.98 2.41 -0.78
CA PHE A 92 -20.58 1.19 -0.11
C PHE A 92 -21.71 0.16 -0.06
N GLU A 93 -22.90 0.59 0.34
CA GLU A 93 -24.09 -0.28 0.37
C GLU A 93 -24.43 -0.82 -1.01
N GLU A 94 -24.42 0.03 -2.05
CA GLU A 94 -24.72 -0.36 -3.43
C GLU A 94 -23.72 -1.38 -4.00
N ARG A 95 -22.42 -1.23 -3.70
CA ARG A 95 -21.35 -1.94 -4.42
C ARG A 95 -20.67 -3.05 -3.64
N TYR A 96 -20.61 -2.93 -2.32
CA TYR A 96 -19.70 -3.74 -1.50
C TYR A 96 -20.37 -4.46 -0.34
N ALA A 97 -21.48 -3.95 0.23
CA ALA A 97 -22.07 -4.52 1.45
C ALA A 97 -22.33 -6.04 1.37
N ALA A 98 -22.78 -6.54 0.22
CA ALA A 98 -23.01 -7.98 0.00
C ALA A 98 -21.76 -8.86 0.16
N ALA A 99 -20.55 -8.31 0.01
CA ALA A 99 -19.30 -9.05 0.14
C ALA A 99 -18.75 -9.09 1.58
N VAL A 100 -19.29 -8.26 2.49
CA VAL A 100 -18.82 -8.14 3.87
C VAL A 100 -18.78 -9.50 4.60
N PRO A 101 -19.83 -10.35 4.56
CA PRO A 101 -19.80 -11.63 5.27
C PRO A 101 -18.68 -12.58 4.81
N VAL A 102 -18.16 -12.39 3.60
CA VAL A 102 -17.10 -13.24 3.01
C VAL A 102 -15.71 -12.64 3.25
N VAL A 103 -15.60 -11.32 3.33
CA VAL A 103 -14.33 -10.63 3.57
C VAL A 103 -14.01 -10.54 5.05
N SER A 104 -14.99 -10.18 5.90
CA SER A 104 -14.79 -9.96 7.35
C SER A 104 -14.10 -11.11 8.08
N PRO A 105 -14.45 -12.41 7.84
CA PRO A 105 -13.78 -13.53 8.51
C PRO A 105 -12.29 -13.70 8.13
N ARG A 106 -11.82 -12.97 7.12
CA ARG A 106 -10.45 -13.00 6.61
C ARG A 106 -9.66 -11.75 6.97
N LEU A 107 -10.26 -10.83 7.73
CA LEU A 107 -9.56 -9.68 8.26
C LEU A 107 -8.73 -10.10 9.47
N VAL A 108 -7.50 -9.62 9.50
CA VAL A 108 -6.54 -9.83 10.58
C VAL A 108 -6.14 -8.47 11.09
N GLU A 109 -6.42 -8.23 12.36
CA GLU A 109 -5.81 -7.14 13.10
C GLU A 109 -4.37 -7.50 13.43
N VAL A 110 -3.44 -6.69 12.96
CA VAL A 110 -2.02 -6.85 13.27
C VAL A 110 -1.75 -6.09 14.56
N SER A 111 -1.39 -6.81 15.62
CA SER A 111 -1.23 -6.27 16.97
C SER A 111 0.17 -6.49 17.57
N GLY A 112 1.10 -7.06 16.80
CA GLY A 112 2.45 -7.36 17.27
C GLY A 112 3.41 -7.72 16.13
N PRO A 113 4.70 -7.93 16.44
CA PRO A 113 5.74 -8.13 15.43
C PRO A 113 5.73 -9.51 14.77
N LEU A 114 4.88 -10.44 15.21
CA LEU A 114 4.77 -11.79 14.65
C LEU A 114 3.73 -11.82 13.52
N LEU A 115 4.05 -12.49 12.42
CA LEU A 115 3.18 -12.56 11.25
C LEU A 115 1.84 -13.29 11.49
N GLY A 116 1.81 -14.25 12.43
CA GLY A 116 0.63 -15.06 12.71
C GLY A 116 0.11 -15.76 11.44
N PRO A 117 -1.13 -15.49 10.98
CA PRO A 117 -1.69 -16.08 9.76
C PRO A 117 -1.16 -15.48 8.45
N LEU A 118 -0.35 -14.42 8.52
CA LEU A 118 0.25 -13.75 7.36
C LEU A 118 1.58 -14.41 6.97
N ARG A 119 2.10 -14.07 5.78
CA ARG A 119 3.34 -14.60 5.23
C ARG A 119 4.25 -13.46 4.78
N ALA A 120 5.55 -13.66 4.91
CA ALA A 120 6.53 -12.70 4.42
C ALA A 120 6.60 -12.70 2.89
N GLY A 121 7.05 -11.58 2.32
CA GLY A 121 7.42 -11.45 0.91
C GLY A 121 6.25 -11.42 -0.08
N VAL A 122 5.00 -11.39 0.40
CA VAL A 122 3.80 -11.31 -0.44
C VAL A 122 2.95 -10.08 -0.12
N PRO A 123 2.30 -9.45 -1.11
CA PRO A 123 1.47 -8.27 -0.90
C PRO A 123 0.09 -8.64 -0.34
N TYR A 124 -0.39 -7.80 0.57
CA TYR A 124 -1.73 -7.82 1.12
C TYR A 124 -2.43 -6.47 0.97
N MET A 125 -3.76 -6.48 0.91
CA MET A 125 -4.55 -5.26 1.06
C MET A 125 -4.56 -4.88 2.53
N PHE A 126 -4.30 -3.61 2.84
CA PHE A 126 -4.37 -3.10 4.20
C PHE A 126 -5.13 -1.79 4.29
N VAL A 127 -5.63 -1.53 5.48
CA VAL A 127 -6.04 -0.20 5.95
C VAL A 127 -5.48 0.02 7.34
N ILE A 128 -5.21 1.28 7.66
CA ILE A 128 -5.13 1.74 9.05
C ILE A 128 -6.47 2.40 9.29
N ASP A 129 -7.28 1.83 10.18
CA ASP A 129 -8.60 2.37 10.47
C ASP A 129 -8.49 3.74 11.18
N ASP A 130 -9.63 4.38 11.42
CA ASP A 130 -9.65 5.70 12.06
C ASP A 130 -9.14 5.70 13.52
N ARG A 131 -9.03 4.53 14.16
CA ARG A 131 -8.48 4.32 15.50
C ARG A 131 -6.98 4.04 15.49
N GLY A 132 -6.35 3.92 14.32
CA GLY A 132 -4.95 3.59 14.18
C GLY A 132 -4.65 2.09 14.17
N THR A 133 -5.67 1.24 14.06
CA THR A 133 -5.51 -0.22 13.99
C THR A 133 -5.11 -0.65 12.59
N LEU A 134 -4.02 -1.41 12.48
CA LEU A 134 -3.58 -2.00 11.21
C LEU A 134 -4.41 -3.26 10.90
N VAL A 135 -5.28 -3.16 9.91
CA VAL A 135 -6.15 -4.26 9.46
C VAL A 135 -5.69 -4.74 8.08
N VAL A 136 -5.47 -6.04 7.97
CA VAL A 136 -5.01 -6.71 6.75
C VAL A 136 -6.03 -7.74 6.32
N TRP A 137 -6.37 -7.77 5.04
CA TRP A 137 -7.10 -8.92 4.49
C TRP A 137 -6.11 -10.05 4.18
N ASN A 138 -6.21 -11.17 4.89
CA ASN A 138 -5.19 -12.23 4.94
C ASN A 138 -5.02 -13.06 3.65
N ARG A 139 -5.68 -12.66 2.56
CA ARG A 139 -5.48 -13.25 1.24
C ARG A 139 -4.39 -12.48 0.50
N ALA A 140 -3.23 -13.10 0.36
CA ALA A 140 -2.14 -12.54 -0.42
C ALA A 140 -2.49 -12.44 -1.91
N PHE A 141 -2.01 -11.38 -2.56
CA PHE A 141 -1.99 -11.27 -4.02
C PHE A 141 -0.68 -11.81 -4.57
N ARG A 142 -0.68 -12.22 -5.84
CA ARG A 142 0.60 -12.33 -6.57
C ARG A 142 0.88 -10.96 -7.16
N LEU A 143 2.11 -10.46 -7.03
CA LEU A 143 2.53 -9.18 -7.61
C LEU A 143 2.17 -9.10 -9.10
N ARG A 144 2.39 -10.18 -9.86
CA ARG A 144 2.02 -10.29 -11.28
C ARG A 144 0.53 -10.03 -11.55
N ASP A 145 -0.35 -10.40 -10.61
CA ASP A 145 -1.80 -10.26 -10.76
C ASP A 145 -2.22 -8.79 -10.60
N LEU A 146 -1.44 -7.99 -9.86
CA LEU A 146 -1.61 -6.54 -9.76
C LEU A 146 -1.12 -5.80 -11.02
N VAL A 147 -0.18 -6.40 -11.77
CA VAL A 147 0.46 -5.78 -12.96
C VAL A 147 -0.29 -6.06 -14.26
N PHE A 148 -0.57 -7.34 -14.52
CA PHE A 148 -0.97 -7.84 -15.84
C PHE A 148 -2.42 -8.30 -15.87
N GLY A 149 -3.06 -8.41 -14.71
CA GLY A 149 -4.42 -8.91 -14.58
C GLY A 149 -5.40 -7.81 -14.18
N ARG A 150 -6.52 -7.74 -14.90
CA ARG A 150 -7.82 -7.37 -14.30
C ARG A 150 -8.34 -8.48 -13.36
N ALA A 151 -7.44 -9.29 -12.77
CA ALA A 151 -7.79 -10.30 -11.78
C ALA A 151 -8.02 -9.57 -10.46
N THR A 152 -9.14 -8.87 -10.43
CA THR A 152 -9.66 -8.22 -9.24
C THR A 152 -9.75 -9.27 -8.16
N ALA A 153 -9.23 -8.98 -6.98
CA ALA A 153 -9.37 -9.90 -5.88
C ALA A 153 -10.86 -10.17 -5.64
N MET A 154 -11.35 -11.36 -6.01
CA MET A 154 -12.77 -11.66 -5.92
C MET A 154 -13.08 -12.41 -4.63
N ALA A 155 -14.14 -11.99 -3.96
CA ALA A 155 -14.79 -12.71 -2.87
C ALA A 155 -16.29 -12.77 -3.19
N ALA A 156 -16.84 -13.98 -3.35
CA ALA A 156 -18.23 -14.21 -3.73
C ALA A 156 -18.71 -13.36 -4.93
N GLY A 157 -17.90 -13.30 -6.00
CA GLY A 157 -18.24 -12.55 -7.21
C GLY A 157 -18.10 -11.02 -7.10
N VAL A 158 -17.70 -10.50 -5.94
CA VAL A 158 -17.45 -9.06 -5.73
C VAL A 158 -15.95 -8.80 -5.66
N ARG A 159 -15.51 -7.69 -6.28
CA ARG A 159 -14.14 -7.19 -6.13
C ARG A 159 -13.93 -6.68 -4.71
N VAL A 160 -13.00 -7.29 -4.00
CA VAL A 160 -12.50 -6.80 -2.72
C VAL A 160 -11.79 -5.47 -2.94
N ALA A 161 -12.10 -4.52 -2.06
CA ALA A 161 -11.68 -3.13 -2.10
C ALA A 161 -11.44 -2.66 -0.66
N HIS A 162 -10.63 -1.62 -0.48
CA HIS A 162 -10.26 -1.12 0.85
C HIS A 162 -11.44 -0.82 1.79
N PRO A 163 -12.59 -0.28 1.34
CA PRO A 163 -13.74 -0.06 2.22
C PRO A 163 -14.27 -1.33 2.89
N LEU A 164 -14.09 -2.51 2.28
CA LEU A 164 -14.48 -3.80 2.85
C LEU A 164 -13.64 -4.21 4.08
N LEU A 165 -12.52 -3.53 4.34
CA LEU A 165 -11.69 -3.78 5.52
C LEU A 165 -12.15 -2.96 6.74
N VAL A 166 -13.01 -1.94 6.54
CA VAL A 166 -13.58 -1.08 7.59
C VAL A 166 -15.10 -0.89 7.39
N PRO A 167 -15.90 -1.96 7.20
CA PRO A 167 -17.26 -1.85 6.68
C PRO A 167 -18.22 -1.11 7.63
N GLN A 168 -17.97 -1.12 8.95
CA GLN A 168 -18.83 -0.45 9.93
C GLN A 168 -18.70 1.07 9.85
N ARG A 169 -17.47 1.59 9.81
CA ARG A 169 -17.22 3.04 9.92
C ARG A 169 -16.87 3.69 8.59
N LEU A 170 -16.34 2.91 7.65
CA LEU A 170 -15.85 3.37 6.35
C LEU A 170 -14.79 4.48 6.47
N MET A 171 -14.04 4.48 7.57
CA MET A 171 -13.03 5.48 7.86
C MET A 171 -11.66 4.84 7.95
N ALA A 172 -10.67 5.47 7.32
CA ALA A 172 -9.29 5.01 7.34
C ALA A 172 -8.34 6.20 7.43
N GLN A 173 -7.26 6.05 8.20
CA GLN A 173 -6.13 6.98 8.19
C GLN A 173 -5.16 6.66 7.04
N ALA A 174 -5.13 5.42 6.54
CA ALA A 174 -4.36 5.03 5.37
C ALA A 174 -4.96 3.77 4.72
N ALA A 175 -4.71 3.57 3.42
CA ALA A 175 -5.14 2.40 2.69
C ALA A 175 -4.21 2.11 1.51
N GLY A 176 -3.97 0.83 1.19
CA GLY A 176 -3.15 0.46 0.05
C GLY A 176 -2.74 -1.01 0.07
N GLU A 177 -1.52 -1.30 -0.35
CA GLU A 177 -0.93 -2.63 -0.25
C GLU A 177 0.33 -2.62 0.62
N ILE A 178 0.51 -3.69 1.40
CA ILE A 178 1.61 -3.88 2.33
C ILE A 178 2.29 -5.23 2.09
N VAL A 179 3.61 -5.26 2.18
CA VAL A 179 4.44 -6.47 2.17
C VAL A 179 5.25 -6.48 3.46
N PHE A 180 5.16 -7.58 4.19
CA PHE A 180 6.00 -7.82 5.36
C PHE A 180 7.28 -8.54 4.97
N VAL A 181 8.40 -8.15 5.57
CA VAL A 181 9.72 -8.75 5.36
C VAL A 181 10.22 -9.30 6.69
N GLY A 182 10.77 -10.51 6.68
CA GLY A 182 11.20 -11.24 7.88
C GLY A 182 10.18 -12.30 8.29
N GLU A 183 10.66 -13.45 8.77
CA GLU A 183 9.85 -14.55 9.27
C GLU A 183 10.58 -15.27 10.41
N PRO A 184 9.91 -15.66 11.52
CA PRO A 184 8.48 -15.45 11.83
C PRO A 184 8.16 -14.02 12.31
N ARG A 185 9.19 -13.25 12.67
CA ARG A 185 9.08 -11.86 13.12
C ARG A 185 9.30 -10.91 11.93
N VAL A 186 8.48 -9.86 11.86
CA VAL A 186 8.64 -8.79 10.86
C VAL A 186 9.86 -7.95 11.23
N CYS A 187 10.72 -7.71 10.25
CA CYS A 187 11.94 -6.89 10.35
C CYS A 187 11.89 -5.65 9.46
N ALA A 188 11.06 -5.66 8.42
CA ALA A 188 10.81 -4.48 7.58
C ALA A 188 9.43 -4.56 6.93
N VAL A 189 8.95 -3.42 6.46
CA VAL A 189 7.69 -3.27 5.74
C VAL A 189 7.93 -2.48 4.46
N VAL A 190 7.34 -2.95 3.36
CA VAL A 190 7.22 -2.19 2.11
C VAL A 190 5.74 -1.96 1.85
N ALA A 191 5.30 -0.70 1.88
CA ALA A 191 3.92 -0.32 1.68
C ALA A 191 3.78 0.70 0.55
N ASN A 192 2.63 0.72 -0.08
CA ASN A 192 2.24 1.83 -0.94
C ASN A 192 0.79 2.24 -0.66
N THR A 193 0.44 3.48 -0.95
CA THR A 193 -0.88 4.04 -0.63
C THR A 193 -1.77 4.23 -1.85
N LYS A 194 -1.56 3.45 -2.92
CA LYS A 194 -2.35 3.54 -4.16
C LYS A 194 -3.73 2.89 -4.01
N SER A 195 -4.60 3.51 -3.21
CA SER A 195 -6.02 3.15 -3.13
C SER A 195 -6.85 4.09 -4.01
N GLY A 196 -7.53 3.55 -5.02
CA GLY A 196 -8.48 4.33 -5.83
C GLY A 196 -9.76 4.73 -5.07
N HIS A 197 -10.07 4.03 -3.97
CA HIS A 197 -11.26 4.24 -3.16
C HIS A 197 -11.08 5.33 -2.12
N PHE A 198 -10.01 5.26 -1.32
CA PHE A 198 -9.74 6.26 -0.28
C PHE A 198 -8.90 7.42 -0.81
N ARG A 199 -8.06 7.21 -1.83
CA ARG A 199 -7.10 8.19 -2.36
C ARG A 199 -6.29 8.89 -1.26
N PRO A 200 -5.53 8.14 -0.48
CA PRO A 200 -4.87 8.68 0.69
C PRO A 200 -3.78 9.70 0.29
N PRO A 201 -3.77 10.91 0.89
CA PRO A 201 -2.78 11.93 0.57
C PRO A 201 -1.37 11.53 1.04
N PRO A 202 -0.30 12.18 0.55
CA PRO A 202 1.08 11.89 0.95
C PRO A 202 1.34 11.91 2.46
N ALA A 203 0.59 12.72 3.22
CA ALA A 203 0.66 12.80 4.69
C ALA A 203 0.44 11.44 5.39
N THR A 204 -0.25 10.49 4.75
CA THR A 204 -0.42 9.11 5.27
C THR A 204 0.88 8.36 5.51
N ARG A 205 1.97 8.77 4.85
CA ARG A 205 3.30 8.17 5.00
C ARG A 205 3.73 8.10 6.47
N ASP A 206 3.53 9.19 7.20
CA ASP A 206 3.96 9.26 8.60
C ASP A 206 3.03 8.46 9.52
N THR A 207 1.74 8.39 9.21
CA THR A 207 0.80 7.50 9.90
C THR A 207 1.24 6.04 9.77
N ILE A 208 1.56 5.57 8.57
CA ILE A 208 1.99 4.19 8.33
C ILE A 208 3.28 3.90 9.10
N ARG A 209 4.29 4.77 9.00
CA ARG A 209 5.55 4.61 9.73
C ARG A 209 5.35 4.55 11.24
N ARG A 210 4.51 5.43 11.78
CA ARG A 210 4.19 5.45 13.21
C ARG A 210 3.50 4.16 13.64
N VAL A 211 2.44 3.75 12.93
CA VAL A 211 1.69 2.52 13.26
C VAL A 211 2.58 1.29 13.15
N CYS A 212 3.37 1.15 12.08
CA CYS A 212 4.32 0.04 11.96
C CYS A 212 5.38 0.08 13.08
N SER A 213 5.89 1.25 13.45
CA SER A 213 6.87 1.36 14.54
C SER A 213 6.28 0.94 15.89
N THR A 214 5.04 1.32 16.18
CA THR A 214 4.35 0.96 17.43
C THR A 214 3.90 -0.50 17.46
N VAL A 215 3.25 -0.97 16.40
CA VAL A 215 2.62 -2.31 16.34
C VAL A 215 3.63 -3.41 16.06
N LEU A 216 4.56 -3.17 15.13
CA LEU A 216 5.54 -4.17 14.67
C LEU A 216 6.91 -3.99 15.32
N GLU A 217 7.05 -3.00 16.22
CA GLU A 217 8.32 -2.68 16.89
C GLU A 217 9.46 -2.40 15.90
N LEU A 218 9.13 -1.76 14.77
CA LEU A 218 10.09 -1.43 13.72
C LEU A 218 10.70 -0.04 13.90
N ASP A 219 11.95 0.11 13.47
CA ASP A 219 12.50 1.44 13.21
C ASP A 219 11.81 2.04 11.97
N ARG A 220 11.55 3.35 11.99
CA ARG A 220 10.96 4.08 10.85
C ARG A 220 11.76 3.90 9.55
N ARG A 221 13.08 3.68 9.64
CA ARG A 221 13.95 3.43 8.48
C ARG A 221 13.66 2.10 7.80
N ASP A 222 13.04 1.16 8.50
CA ASP A 222 12.68 -0.17 8.01
C ASP A 222 11.23 -0.24 7.50
N VAL A 223 10.58 0.93 7.37
CA VAL A 223 9.24 1.08 6.82
C VAL A 223 9.31 1.96 5.56
N ASP A 224 9.41 1.30 4.41
CA ASP A 224 9.38 1.91 3.09
C ASP A 224 7.93 2.17 2.69
N VAL A 225 7.57 3.43 2.40
CA VAL A 225 6.20 3.81 2.08
C VAL A 225 6.18 4.70 0.84
N PHE A 226 5.49 4.24 -0.19
CA PHE A 226 5.34 4.94 -1.46
C PHE A 226 3.95 5.57 -1.59
N THR A 227 3.92 6.86 -1.87
CA THR A 227 2.68 7.64 -1.94
C THR A 227 2.54 8.31 -3.29
N LEU A 228 1.32 8.36 -3.81
CA LEU A 228 1.01 9.18 -4.97
C LEU A 228 0.95 10.65 -4.55
N GLU A 229 1.55 11.53 -5.34
CA GLU A 229 1.34 12.97 -5.21
C GLU A 229 0.08 13.29 -6.02
N LEU A 230 -1.02 13.57 -5.32
CA LEU A 230 -2.23 14.06 -5.97
C LEU A 230 -1.93 15.49 -6.44
N PRO A 231 -2.26 15.88 -7.69
CA PRO A 231 -2.23 17.28 -8.06
C PRO A 231 -3.12 18.04 -7.08
N ASP A 232 -2.67 19.22 -6.63
CA ASP A 232 -3.53 20.14 -5.87
C ASP A 232 -4.81 20.32 -6.68
N THR A 233 -5.87 19.63 -6.27
CA THR A 233 -7.21 20.00 -6.67
C THR A 233 -7.42 21.30 -5.95
N GLY A 234 -7.05 22.40 -6.60
CA GLY A 234 -7.31 23.75 -6.14
C GLY A 234 -8.82 23.88 -5.96
N ASP A 235 -9.30 23.43 -4.81
CA ASP A 235 -10.58 23.84 -4.28
C ASP A 235 -10.39 25.32 -4.06
N GLY A 236 -10.90 26.08 -5.03
CA GLY A 236 -11.19 27.47 -4.87
C GLY A 236 -12.00 27.60 -3.59
N HIS A 237 -11.30 27.90 -2.50
CA HIS A 237 -11.84 28.75 -1.46
C HIS A 237 -12.18 30.07 -2.15
N ASP A 238 -13.36 30.07 -2.77
CA ASP A 238 -14.16 31.25 -2.97
C ASP A 238 -14.43 31.78 -1.56
N ARG A 239 -13.47 32.52 -1.02
CA ARG A 239 -13.64 33.44 0.09
C ARG A 239 -14.58 34.53 -0.42
N ARG A 240 -15.86 34.20 -0.54
CA ARG A 240 -16.90 35.21 -0.70
C ARG A 240 -17.46 35.56 0.66
N SER A 241 -17.05 36.77 1.06
CA SER A 241 -17.82 37.76 1.81
C SER A 241 -18.00 37.50 3.30
#